data_AF-A0A7Z7YRQ2-F1
#
_entry.id   AF-A0A7Z7YRQ2-F1
#
_cell.length_a   1.000
_cell.length_b   1.000
_cell.length_c   1.000
_cell.angle_alpha   90.00
_cell.angle_beta   90.00
_cell.angle_gamma   90.00
#
_symmetry.space_group_name_H-M   'P 1'
#
loop_
_entity.id
_entity.type
_entity.pdbx_description
1 polymer ?
#
loop_
_entity_poly.entity_id
_entity_poly.type
_entity_poly.pdbx_seq_one_letter_code
_entity_poly.pdbx_strand_id
1 'polypeptide(L)'
;AETHQTLKLNDLRCRVKVETDGKLLTGRDVALACALGAEEFGFATAPLVVLGCVMMRVCHKDTCPVGIATQNKDLRALFNGKAEHVVNFMYFIAEEMREILASLGLKRVEDLIGRTDLLERATDMPPRSKAAT
;
A
#
# COMPACT_ATOMS: atom_id res chain seq x y z
N ALA A 1 -0.90 -13.40 -4.41
CA ALA A 1 -0.55 -14.80 -4.06
C ALA A 1 -0.92 -15.76 -5.18
N GLU A 2 -2.20 -15.95 -5.52
CA GLU A 2 -2.65 -16.88 -6.58
C GLU A 2 -1.97 -16.59 -7.93
N THR A 3 -1.99 -15.33 -8.39
CA THR A 3 -1.32 -14.92 -9.64
C THR A 3 0.16 -15.31 -9.67
N HIS A 4 0.88 -15.09 -8.57
CA HIS A 4 2.31 -15.47 -8.46
C HIS A 4 2.49 -16.98 -8.59
N GLN A 5 1.65 -17.77 -7.92
CA GLN A 5 1.70 -19.25 -7.98
C GLN A 5 1.37 -19.75 -9.39
N THR A 6 0.28 -19.29 -10.00
CA THR A 6 -0.13 -19.70 -11.34
C THR A 6 0.94 -19.35 -12.38
N LEU A 7 1.53 -18.16 -12.31
CA LEU A 7 2.62 -17.79 -13.21
C LEU A 7 3.87 -18.65 -13.01
N LYS A 8 4.20 -19.04 -11.77
CA LYS A 8 5.32 -19.95 -11.50
C LYS A 8 5.06 -21.36 -12.01
N LEU A 9 3.86 -21.90 -11.81
CA LEU A 9 3.47 -23.23 -12.27
C LEU A 9 3.52 -23.38 -13.80
N ASN A 10 3.44 -22.27 -14.53
CA ASN A 10 3.46 -22.24 -16.00
C ASN A 10 4.77 -21.69 -16.59
N ASP A 11 5.82 -21.49 -15.79
CA ASP A 11 7.10 -20.90 -16.23
C ASP A 11 6.97 -19.51 -16.89
N LEU A 12 5.95 -18.74 -16.49
CA LEU A 12 5.66 -17.40 -16.99
C LEU A 12 6.07 -16.29 -16.01
N ARG A 13 6.43 -16.63 -14.76
CA ARG A 13 6.66 -15.64 -13.70
C ARG A 13 7.76 -14.63 -14.01
N CYS A 14 8.79 -15.03 -14.75
CA CYS A 14 9.90 -14.15 -15.15
C CYS A 14 9.55 -13.16 -16.26
N ARG A 15 8.38 -13.30 -16.91
CA ARG A 15 7.99 -12.49 -18.08
C ARG A 15 7.20 -11.24 -17.71
N VAL A 16 6.76 -11.13 -16.47
CA VAL A 16 5.88 -10.06 -16.00
C VAL A 16 6.30 -9.61 -14.61
N LYS A 17 6.07 -8.32 -14.33
CA LYS A 17 6.08 -7.82 -12.96
C LYS A 17 4.68 -7.94 -12.37
N VAL A 18 4.61 -8.27 -11.09
CA VAL A 18 3.34 -8.31 -10.36
C VAL A 18 3.22 -7.09 -9.47
N GLU A 19 2.30 -6.19 -9.81
CA GLU A 19 1.91 -5.07 -8.95
C GLU A 19 0.76 -5.48 -8.02
N THR A 20 0.72 -4.91 -6.82
CA THR A 20 -0.47 -4.94 -5.96
C THR A 20 -0.76 -3.59 -5.36
N ASP A 21 -2.03 -3.28 -5.20
CA ASP A 21 -2.53 -2.16 -4.41
C ASP A 21 -3.55 -2.65 -3.37
N GLY A 22 -4.22 -1.72 -2.70
CA GLY A 22 -5.33 -2.04 -1.80
C GLY A 22 -4.94 -1.95 -0.32
N LYS A 23 -5.19 -0.78 0.27
CA LYS A 23 -4.97 -0.49 1.70
C LYS A 23 -3.56 -0.84 2.20
N LEU A 24 -2.54 -0.62 1.38
CA LEU A 24 -1.15 -0.58 1.83
C LEU A 24 -0.96 0.73 2.60
N LEU A 25 -0.83 0.64 3.93
CA LEU A 25 -0.73 1.82 4.81
C LEU A 25 0.64 1.90 5.51
N THR A 26 1.32 0.78 5.64
CA THR A 26 2.59 0.64 6.39
C THR A 26 3.65 -0.08 5.56
N GLY A 27 4.91 0.07 5.92
CA GLY A 27 6.01 -0.73 5.37
C GLY A 27 5.82 -2.22 5.64
N ARG A 28 5.18 -2.60 6.75
CA ARG A 28 4.78 -4.00 7.01
C ARG A 28 3.79 -4.54 5.98
N ASP A 29 2.79 -3.77 5.57
CA ASP A 29 1.84 -4.21 4.54
C ASP A 29 2.55 -4.48 3.22
N VAL A 30 3.51 -3.60 2.87
CA VAL A 30 4.36 -3.74 1.68
C VAL A 30 5.25 -4.98 1.79
N ALA A 31 5.89 -5.22 2.93
CA ALA A 31 6.72 -6.40 3.17
C ALA A 31 5.92 -7.71 3.03
N LEU A 32 4.70 -7.75 3.57
CA LEU A 32 3.81 -8.90 3.43
C LEU A 32 3.39 -9.12 1.96
N ALA A 33 3.02 -8.06 1.25
CA ALA A 33 2.70 -8.13 -0.17
C ALA A 33 3.90 -8.65 -1.01
N CYS A 34 5.11 -8.17 -0.69
CA CYS A 34 6.36 -8.62 -1.29
C CYS A 34 6.58 -10.13 -1.07
N ALA A 35 6.48 -10.60 0.17
CA ALA A 35 6.61 -12.01 0.52
C ALA A 35 5.56 -12.90 -0.17
N LEU A 36 4.37 -12.35 -0.46
CA LEU A 36 3.30 -13.02 -1.23
C LEU A 36 3.50 -12.96 -2.75
N GLY A 37 4.57 -12.33 -3.22
CA GLY A 37 5.05 -12.41 -4.61
C GLY A 37 4.89 -11.16 -5.46
N ALA A 38 4.49 -10.02 -4.87
CA ALA A 38 4.45 -8.72 -5.54
C ALA A 38 5.85 -8.09 -5.64
N GLU A 39 6.05 -7.26 -6.67
CA GLU A 39 7.29 -6.52 -6.95
C GLU A 39 7.08 -5.01 -6.97
N GLU A 40 5.85 -4.57 -7.27
CA GLU A 40 5.46 -3.17 -7.32
C GLU A 40 4.23 -2.92 -6.45
N PHE A 41 4.13 -1.73 -5.87
CA PHE A 41 3.16 -1.40 -4.83
C PHE A 41 2.43 -0.10 -5.16
N GLY A 42 1.14 -0.20 -5.42
CA GLY A 42 0.27 0.93 -5.69
C GLY A 42 -0.29 1.54 -4.41
N PHE A 43 -0.21 2.87 -4.30
CA PHE A 43 -0.79 3.64 -3.21
C PHE A 43 -1.79 4.66 -3.73
N ALA A 44 -3.02 4.62 -3.21
CA ALA A 44 -4.08 5.58 -3.57
C ALA A 44 -4.57 6.35 -2.34
N THR A 45 -5.27 5.65 -1.44
CA THR A 45 -5.93 6.28 -0.29
C THR A 45 -4.95 6.92 0.70
N ALA A 46 -3.85 6.25 1.03
CA ALA A 46 -2.89 6.80 2.00
C ALA A 46 -2.26 8.12 1.54
N PRO A 47 -1.75 8.26 0.29
CA PRO A 47 -1.33 9.54 -0.25
C PRO A 47 -2.42 10.62 -0.20
N LEU A 48 -3.68 10.28 -0.49
CA LEU A 48 -4.78 11.24 -0.38
C LEU A 48 -5.01 11.72 1.06
N VAL A 49 -4.91 10.81 2.04
CA VAL A 49 -5.00 11.17 3.47
C VAL A 49 -3.84 12.07 3.89
N VAL A 50 -2.62 11.76 3.46
CA VAL A 50 -1.42 12.57 3.69
C VAL A 50 -1.55 13.98 3.07
N LEU A 51 -2.23 14.09 1.93
CA LEU A 51 -2.57 15.37 1.29
C LEU A 51 -3.72 16.12 1.97
N GLY A 52 -4.42 15.51 2.93
CA GLY A 52 -5.48 16.15 3.73
C GLY A 52 -6.86 15.49 3.65
N CYS A 53 -7.02 14.32 3.03
CA CYS A 53 -8.31 13.65 2.97
C CYS A 53 -8.77 13.22 4.36
N VAL A 54 -9.97 13.68 4.74
CA VAL A 54 -10.62 13.38 6.03
C VAL A 54 -11.60 12.20 5.96
N MET A 55 -11.56 11.42 4.88
CA MET A 55 -12.37 10.20 4.71
C MET A 55 -13.90 10.38 4.85
N MET A 56 -14.43 11.54 4.41
CA MET A 56 -15.86 11.86 4.50
C MET A 56 -16.75 11.06 3.53
N ARG A 57 -16.16 10.39 2.52
CA ARG A 57 -16.86 9.53 1.54
C ARG A 57 -17.96 10.23 0.71
N VAL A 58 -17.80 11.53 0.46
CA VAL A 58 -18.69 12.33 -0.41
C VAL A 58 -18.05 12.70 -1.76
N CYS A 59 -16.99 11.99 -2.16
CA CYS A 59 -16.20 12.32 -3.36
C CYS A 59 -17.04 12.38 -4.65
N HIS A 60 -18.11 11.58 -4.73
CA HIS A 60 -19.04 11.54 -5.87
C HIS A 60 -20.01 12.74 -5.93
N LYS A 61 -20.05 13.60 -4.90
CA LYS A 61 -21.01 14.72 -4.80
C LYS A 61 -20.43 16.07 -5.23
N ASP A 62 -19.15 16.11 -5.60
CA ASP A 62 -18.43 17.36 -5.88
C ASP A 62 -18.29 18.31 -4.66
N THR A 63 -18.59 17.83 -3.44
CA THR A 63 -18.59 18.62 -2.19
C THR A 63 -17.44 18.23 -1.26
N CYS A 64 -16.24 17.99 -1.78
CA CYS A 64 -15.09 17.65 -0.94
C CYS A 64 -14.71 18.85 -0.04
N PRO A 65 -14.75 18.73 1.29
CA PRO A 65 -14.57 19.86 2.20
C PRO A 65 -13.12 20.38 2.26
N VAL A 66 -12.17 19.61 1.72
CA VAL A 66 -10.73 19.89 1.75
C VAL A 66 -10.14 20.07 0.35
N GLY A 67 -10.99 20.23 -0.67
CA GLY A 67 -10.54 20.58 -2.02
C GLY A 67 -9.84 19.48 -2.82
N ILE A 68 -9.86 18.22 -2.37
CA ILE A 68 -9.19 17.09 -3.06
C ILE A 68 -10.02 16.57 -4.24
N ALA A 69 -11.24 16.10 -4.00
CA ALA A 69 -12.09 15.47 -5.00
C ALA A 69 -13.30 16.37 -5.33
N THR A 70 -13.02 17.54 -5.91
CA THR A 70 -14.03 18.52 -6.32
C THR A 70 -13.51 19.38 -7.46
N GLN A 71 -14.40 19.79 -8.37
CA GLN A 71 -14.15 20.74 -9.44
C GLN A 71 -14.67 22.15 -9.10
N ASN A 72 -15.46 22.29 -8.04
CA ASN A 72 -15.92 23.58 -7.53
C ASN A 72 -14.71 24.47 -7.15
N LYS A 73 -14.67 25.69 -7.70
CA LYS A 73 -13.53 26.61 -7.53
C LYS A 73 -13.32 27.03 -6.08
N ASP A 74 -14.39 27.30 -5.34
CA ASP A 74 -14.31 27.76 -3.95
C ASP A 74 -13.82 26.64 -3.04
N LEU A 75 -14.25 25.40 -3.28
CA LEU A 75 -13.80 24.24 -2.53
C LEU A 75 -12.37 23.83 -2.89
N ARG A 76 -11.97 23.93 -4.17
CA ARG A 76 -10.58 23.68 -4.60
C ARG A 76 -9.59 24.65 -3.95
N ALA A 77 -10.00 25.89 -3.69
CA ALA A 77 -9.17 26.86 -2.97
C ALA A 77 -8.85 26.45 -1.52
N LEU A 78 -9.58 25.47 -0.95
CA LEU A 78 -9.31 24.91 0.37
C LEU A 78 -8.23 23.82 0.39
N PHE A 79 -7.74 23.39 -0.79
CA PHE A 79 -6.68 22.39 -0.86
C PHE A 79 -5.35 22.96 -0.38
N ASN A 80 -4.82 22.39 0.71
CA ASN A 80 -3.56 22.79 1.33
C ASN A 80 -2.50 21.67 1.31
N GLY A 81 -2.73 20.61 0.53
CA GLY A 81 -1.80 19.50 0.41
C GLY A 81 -0.50 19.91 -0.28
N LYS A 82 0.62 19.35 0.19
CA LYS A 82 1.96 19.65 -0.31
C LYS A 82 2.63 18.39 -0.83
N ALA A 83 3.39 18.50 -1.94
CA ALA A 83 4.06 17.36 -2.55
C ALA A 83 5.06 16.71 -1.58
N GLU A 84 5.70 17.52 -0.74
CA GLU A 84 6.65 17.11 0.30
C GLU A 84 6.01 16.14 1.28
N HIS A 85 4.71 16.27 1.58
CA HIS A 85 4.03 15.33 2.48
C HIS A 85 3.97 13.93 1.88
N VAL A 86 3.69 13.81 0.57
CA VAL A 86 3.67 12.52 -0.13
C VAL A 86 5.08 11.93 -0.21
N VAL A 87 6.08 12.76 -0.51
CA VAL A 87 7.49 12.35 -0.53
C VAL A 87 7.90 11.79 0.84
N ASN A 88 7.60 12.50 1.92
CA ASN A 88 7.90 12.06 3.29
C ASN A 88 7.18 10.75 3.64
N PHE A 89 5.90 10.62 3.26
CA PHE A 89 5.17 9.36 3.44
C PHE A 89 5.87 8.19 2.75
N MET A 90 6.28 8.35 1.49
CA MET A 90 7.01 7.29 0.77
C MET A 90 8.37 6.97 1.41
N TYR A 91 9.08 7.97 1.95
CA TYR A 91 10.31 7.74 2.72
C TYR A 91 10.06 6.91 3.97
N PHE A 92 9.00 7.19 4.74
CA PHE A 92 8.67 6.42 5.94
C PHE A 92 8.29 4.98 5.61
N ILE A 93 7.48 4.75 4.56
CA ILE A 93 7.16 3.40 4.08
C ILE A 93 8.44 2.64 3.69
N ALA A 94 9.33 3.30 2.94
CA ALA A 94 10.59 2.68 2.51
C ALA A 94 11.53 2.42 3.70
N GLU A 95 11.54 3.29 4.71
CA GLU A 95 12.34 3.12 5.92
C GLU A 95 11.87 1.93 6.75
N GLU A 96 10.59 1.85 7.07
CA GLU A 96 10.01 0.71 7.78
C GLU A 96 10.24 -0.61 7.00
N MET A 97 10.14 -0.58 5.68
CA MET A 97 10.46 -1.74 4.83
C MET A 97 11.93 -2.17 5.00
N ARG A 98 12.88 -1.23 5.04
CA ARG A 98 14.31 -1.54 5.25
C ARG A 98 14.56 -2.11 6.65
N GLU A 99 13.90 -1.58 7.67
CA GLU A 99 13.99 -2.09 9.04
C GLU A 99 13.50 -3.54 9.12
N ILE A 100 12.38 -3.85 8.48
CA ILE A 100 11.85 -5.21 8.40
C ILE A 100 12.82 -6.14 7.68
N LEU A 101 13.33 -5.74 6.50
CA LEU A 101 14.32 -6.54 5.76
C LEU A 101 15.56 -6.82 6.63
N ALA A 102 16.07 -5.79 7.33
CA ALA A 102 17.21 -5.94 8.24
C ALA A 102 16.92 -6.94 9.37
N SER A 103 15.72 -6.90 9.96
CA SER A 103 15.31 -7.85 11.01
C SER A 103 15.21 -9.30 10.51
N LEU A 104 14.91 -9.49 9.22
CA LEU A 104 14.87 -10.79 8.54
C LEU A 104 16.25 -11.23 8.02
N GLY A 105 17.28 -10.40 8.16
CA GLY A 105 18.62 -10.64 7.64
C GLY A 105 18.76 -10.50 6.12
N LEU A 106 17.80 -9.83 5.48
CA LEU A 106 17.77 -9.60 4.03
C LEU A 106 18.35 -8.22 3.68
N LYS A 107 19.06 -8.12 2.55
CA LYS A 107 19.69 -6.85 2.12
C LYS A 107 18.90 -6.18 1.01
N ARG A 108 18.18 -6.94 0.20
CA ARG A 108 17.46 -6.44 -0.98
C ARG A 108 16.00 -6.82 -0.91
N VAL A 109 15.14 -5.98 -1.49
CA VAL A 109 13.70 -6.28 -1.60
C VAL A 109 13.49 -7.56 -2.40
N GLU A 110 14.29 -7.78 -3.46
CA GLU A 110 14.21 -8.98 -4.30
C GLU A 110 14.42 -10.28 -3.51
N ASP A 111 15.19 -10.24 -2.41
CA ASP A 111 15.44 -11.42 -1.57
C ASP A 111 14.20 -11.86 -0.79
N LEU A 112 13.19 -10.97 -0.65
CA LEU A 112 11.92 -11.24 0.04
C LEU A 112 10.82 -11.70 -0.92
N ILE A 113 10.93 -11.40 -2.22
CA ILE A 113 9.83 -11.62 -3.19
C ILE A 113 9.46 -13.11 -3.27
N GLY A 114 8.23 -13.43 -2.86
CA GLY A 114 7.73 -14.81 -2.87
C GLY A 114 8.28 -15.72 -1.76
N ARG A 115 8.98 -15.18 -0.74
CA ARG A 115 9.47 -15.92 0.43
C ARG A 115 8.35 -16.20 1.44
N THR A 116 7.35 -16.97 1.01
CA THR A 116 6.23 -17.36 1.87
C THR A 116 6.64 -18.26 3.03
N ASP A 117 7.83 -18.87 2.97
CA ASP A 117 8.44 -19.63 4.06
C ASP A 117 8.77 -18.76 5.30
N LEU A 118 8.88 -17.44 5.14
CA LEU A 118 9.08 -16.49 6.24
C LEU A 118 7.76 -16.05 6.89
N LEU A 119 6.62 -16.54 6.41
CA LEU A 119 5.29 -16.16 6.89
C LEU A 119 4.66 -17.30 7.69
N GLU A 120 4.13 -16.96 8.86
CA GLU A 120 3.28 -17.83 9.65
C GLU A 120 1.90 -17.22 9.84
N ARG A 121 0.86 -18.05 9.81
CA ARG A 121 -0.50 -17.61 10.10
C ARG A 121 -0.66 -17.47 11.62
N ALA A 122 -0.96 -16.26 12.08
CA ALA A 122 -1.31 -16.02 13.47
C ALA A 122 -2.46 -16.95 13.92
N THR A 123 -2.28 -17.61 15.05
CA THR A 123 -3.22 -18.58 15.61
C THR A 123 -4.33 -17.93 16.44
N ASP A 124 -4.14 -16.67 16.85
CA ASP A 124 -4.96 -15.91 17.78
C ASP A 124 -5.62 -14.69 17.11
N MET A 125 -6.12 -14.84 15.88
CA MET A 125 -6.77 -13.73 15.17
C MET A 125 -8.16 -13.44 15.77
N PRO A 126 -8.41 -12.26 16.37
CA PRO A 126 -9.75 -11.90 16.82
C PRO A 126 -10.69 -11.79 15.61
N PRO A 127 -12.00 -12.08 15.78
CA PRO A 127 -12.97 -12.02 14.68
C PRO A 127 -12.94 -10.63 14.02
N ARG A 128 -12.70 -10.60 12.70
CA ARG A 128 -12.68 -9.34 11.93
C ARG A 128 -14.02 -8.62 12.09
N SER A 129 -14.00 -7.41 12.65
CA SER A 129 -15.17 -6.53 12.62
C SER A 129 -15.39 -6.06 11.18
N LYS A 130 -16.65 -6.06 10.73
CA LYS A 130 -17.06 -5.62 9.38
C LYS A 130 -16.76 -4.14 9.09
N ALA A 131 -16.28 -3.37 10.07
CA ALA A 131 -15.89 -1.97 9.90
C ALA A 131 -14.53 -1.80 9.20
N ALA A 132 -13.77 -2.89 8.99
CA ALA A 132 -12.46 -2.86 8.34
C ALA A 132 -12.48 -3.01 6.81
N THR A 133 -13.66 -3.12 6.18
CA THR A 133 -13.84 -3.11 4.70
C THR A 133 -14.10 -1.73 4.15
#